data_AF-A0A0F9L478-F1
#
_entry.id   AF-A0A0F9L478-F1
#
_cell.length_a   1.000
_cell.length_b   1.000
_cell.length_c   1.000
_cell.angle_alpha   90.00
_cell.angle_beta   90.00
_cell.angle_gamma   90.00
#
_symmetry.space_group_name_H-M   'P 1'
#
loop_
_entity.id
_entity.type
_entity.pdbx_description
1 polymer ?
#
loop_
_entity_poly.entity_id
_entity_poly.type
_entity_poly.pdbx_seq_one_letter_code
_entity_poly.pdbx_strand_id
1 'polypeptide(L)'
;MEAKRKSKVVVGVATLPNRYSFFNKKILPNLIHMSDEVWVYTDRAMNPDIIKHTEIGTSMEMYPYETSVGDAGKFFGAQYTGWEDFYYFSCDDDLIYPLDYVEKMIEWIEFLDRQVVLSLHGSTFGQLPIDSYYKRKQTIPCLGVFPFAQRVIFPGSGAAAFHSSTLTIKEVRGIFPTRNMADIWFGKLLQEQKVP
;
A
#
# COMPACT_ATOMS: atom_id res chain seq x y z
N MET A 1 30.94 14.30 7.56
CA MET A 1 29.96 13.34 7.02
C MET A 1 28.66 13.58 7.76
N GLU A 2 27.71 14.29 7.15
CA GLU A 2 26.37 14.39 7.72
C GLU A 2 25.79 12.97 7.81
N ALA A 3 25.24 12.61 8.97
CA ALA A 3 24.49 11.38 9.09
C ALA A 3 23.36 11.43 8.06
N LYS A 4 23.40 10.55 7.06
CA LYS A 4 22.34 10.40 6.06
C LYS A 4 21.04 10.22 6.84
N ARG A 5 20.13 11.19 6.76
CA ARG A 5 18.85 11.14 7.47
C ARG A 5 18.15 9.85 7.02
N LYS A 6 17.80 8.97 7.97
CA LYS A 6 17.12 7.71 7.67
C LYS A 6 15.76 8.06 7.04
N SER A 7 15.51 7.59 5.82
CA SER A 7 14.22 7.74 5.14
C SER A 7 13.11 7.20 6.04
N LYS A 8 11.98 7.91 6.08
CA LYS A 8 10.87 7.59 6.98
C LYS A 8 10.04 6.42 6.47
N VAL A 9 9.40 5.67 7.35
CA VAL A 9 8.49 4.58 6.99
C VAL A 9 7.05 5.02 7.20
N VAL A 10 6.31 5.13 6.10
CA VAL A 10 4.89 5.50 6.08
C VAL A 10 4.08 4.29 5.66
N VAL A 11 3.09 3.92 6.46
CA VAL A 11 2.15 2.84 6.17
C VAL A 11 0.78 3.42 5.89
N GLY A 12 0.09 2.91 4.87
CA GLY A 12 -1.33 3.17 4.64
C GLY A 12 -2.15 1.90 4.68
N VAL A 13 -3.33 1.96 5.29
CA VAL A 13 -4.27 0.86 5.40
C VAL A 13 -5.70 1.37 5.28
N ALA A 14 -6.58 0.57 4.66
CA ALA A 14 -8.01 0.83 4.61
C ALA A 14 -8.73 -0.25 5.41
N THR A 15 -9.68 0.13 6.25
CA THR A 15 -10.45 -0.80 7.10
C THR A 15 -11.95 -0.49 7.05
N LEU A 16 -12.78 -1.44 7.49
CA LEU A 16 -14.24 -1.36 7.50
C LEU A 16 -14.77 -1.52 8.93
N PRO A 17 -15.94 -0.96 9.29
CA PRO A 17 -16.52 -1.03 10.63
C PRO A 17 -16.58 -2.45 11.23
N ASN A 18 -16.89 -3.45 10.40
CA ASN A 18 -16.96 -4.83 10.83
C ASN A 18 -15.58 -5.47 11.12
N ARG A 19 -14.48 -4.85 10.68
CA ARG A 19 -13.10 -5.30 10.90
C ARG A 19 -12.38 -4.55 12.02
N TYR A 20 -12.90 -3.42 12.50
CA TYR A 20 -12.24 -2.56 13.50
C TYR A 20 -11.76 -3.29 14.75
N SER A 21 -12.56 -4.23 15.28
CA SER A 21 -12.16 -4.94 16.50
C SER A 21 -10.89 -5.77 16.31
N PHE A 22 -10.78 -6.47 15.16
CA PHE A 22 -9.60 -7.24 14.82
C PHE A 22 -8.45 -6.30 14.45
N PHE A 23 -8.70 -5.33 13.57
CA PHE A 23 -7.73 -4.35 13.12
C PHE A 23 -7.06 -3.63 14.29
N ASN A 24 -7.83 -3.01 15.18
CA ASN A 24 -7.31 -2.24 16.33
C ASN A 24 -6.53 -3.10 17.32
N LYS A 25 -6.90 -4.39 17.49
CA LYS A 25 -6.26 -5.27 18.48
C LYS A 25 -5.04 -5.99 17.96
N LYS A 26 -4.96 -6.24 16.65
CA LYS A 26 -3.96 -7.15 16.05
C LYS A 26 -3.12 -6.47 14.99
N ILE A 27 -3.73 -5.73 14.08
CA ILE A 27 -3.04 -5.21 12.90
C ILE A 27 -2.44 -3.83 13.19
N LEU A 28 -3.21 -2.89 13.72
CA LEU A 28 -2.73 -1.54 13.99
C LEU A 28 -1.49 -1.53 14.91
N PRO A 29 -1.42 -2.29 16.02
CA PRO A 29 -0.20 -2.34 16.83
C PRO A 29 1.01 -2.94 16.09
N ASN A 30 0.77 -3.92 15.21
CA ASN A 30 1.81 -4.52 14.37
C ASN A 30 2.37 -3.51 13.36
N LEU A 31 1.50 -2.73 12.70
CA LEU A 31 1.92 -1.69 11.76
C LEU A 31 2.65 -0.54 12.47
N ILE A 32 2.11 -0.03 13.59
CA ILE A 32 2.75 1.05 14.37
C ILE A 32 4.16 0.67 14.80
N HIS A 33 4.38 -0.57 15.23
CA HIS A 33 5.69 -1.03 15.69
C HIS A 33 6.80 -0.90 14.63
N MET A 34 6.45 -1.02 13.36
CA MET A 34 7.43 -1.08 12.25
C MET A 34 7.49 0.21 11.42
N SER A 35 6.77 1.26 11.83
CA SER A 35 6.61 2.49 11.02
C SER A 35 6.79 3.76 11.84
N ASP A 36 7.21 4.84 11.17
CA ASP A 36 7.21 6.16 11.77
C ASP A 36 5.80 6.79 11.73
N GLU A 37 4.98 6.41 10.75
CA GLU A 37 3.67 6.99 10.48
C GLU A 37 2.70 5.95 9.87
N VAL A 38 1.49 5.82 10.43
CA VAL A 38 0.41 4.96 9.91
C VAL A 38 -0.81 5.79 9.57
N TRP A 39 -1.32 5.67 8.35
CA TRP A 39 -2.56 6.27 7.88
C TRP A 39 -3.64 5.19 7.76
N VAL A 40 -4.73 5.37 8.49
CA VAL A 40 -5.88 4.47 8.52
C VAL A 40 -7.05 5.16 7.86
N TYR A 41 -7.46 4.67 6.70
CA TYR A 41 -8.71 5.07 6.06
C TYR A 41 -9.85 4.19 6.54
N THR A 42 -10.89 4.79 7.12
CA THR A 42 -12.06 4.06 7.60
C THR A 42 -13.19 4.10 6.56
N ASP A 43 -13.20 3.12 5.66
CA ASP A 43 -14.23 3.02 4.62
C ASP A 43 -15.59 2.67 5.24
N ARG A 44 -16.67 3.27 4.70
CA ARG A 44 -18.06 3.01 5.09
C ARG A 44 -18.40 3.19 6.58
N ALA A 45 -17.57 3.88 7.34
CA ALA A 45 -17.95 4.33 8.67
C ALA A 45 -19.12 5.31 8.60
N MET A 46 -19.93 5.40 9.67
CA MET A 46 -20.97 6.44 9.76
C MET A 46 -20.36 7.84 9.63
N ASN A 47 -19.13 8.02 10.11
CA ASN A 47 -18.25 9.16 9.86
C ASN A 47 -16.94 8.59 9.29
N PRO A 48 -16.71 8.57 7.96
CA PRO A 48 -15.44 8.15 7.40
C PRO A 48 -14.35 9.11 7.85
N ASP A 49 -13.31 8.57 8.47
CA ASP A 49 -12.17 9.32 8.98
C ASP A 49 -10.88 8.76 8.39
N ILE A 50 -9.96 9.67 8.10
CA ILE A 50 -8.55 9.36 7.93
C ILE A 50 -7.86 9.61 9.27
N ILE A 51 -7.34 8.55 9.87
CA ILE A 51 -6.64 8.60 11.15
C ILE A 51 -5.15 8.43 10.88
N LYS A 52 -4.35 9.39 11.29
CA LYS A 52 -2.90 9.35 11.18
C LYS A 52 -2.31 9.11 12.57
N HIS A 53 -1.54 8.04 12.72
CA HIS A 53 -0.75 7.73 13.90
C HIS A 53 0.73 8.01 13.60
N THR A 54 1.43 8.63 14.54
CA THR A 54 2.86 8.91 14.47
C THR A 54 3.51 8.61 15.81
N GLU A 55 4.85 8.61 15.86
CA GLU A 55 5.59 8.56 17.12
C GLU A 55 5.24 9.71 18.09
N ILE A 56 4.74 10.85 17.57
CA ILE A 56 4.45 12.07 18.33
C ILE A 56 2.97 12.12 18.78
N GLY A 57 2.09 11.28 18.21
CA GLY A 57 0.66 11.27 18.54
C GLY A 57 -0.25 10.86 17.39
N THR A 58 -1.55 11.06 17.57
CA THR A 58 -2.60 10.71 16.59
C THR A 58 -3.36 11.96 16.14
N SER A 59 -3.61 12.11 14.85
CA SER A 59 -4.48 13.13 14.26
C SER A 59 -5.59 12.50 13.43
N MET A 60 -6.69 13.21 13.24
CA MET A 60 -7.88 12.70 12.53
C MET A 60 -8.40 13.77 11.57
N GLU A 61 -8.77 13.35 10.37
CA GLU A 61 -9.41 14.19 9.34
C GLU A 61 -10.71 13.53 8.87
N MET A 62 -11.83 14.23 8.97
CA MET A 62 -13.14 13.75 8.54
C MET A 62 -13.28 13.78 7.01
N TYR A 63 -13.81 12.70 6.44
CA TYR A 63 -14.06 12.52 5.01
C TYR A 63 -15.54 12.24 4.72
N PRO A 64 -16.17 12.87 3.72
CA PRO A 64 -17.57 12.59 3.39
C PRO A 64 -17.78 11.18 2.84
N TYR A 65 -18.84 10.48 3.30
CA TYR A 65 -19.16 9.09 2.90
C TYR A 65 -19.38 8.91 1.39
N GLU A 66 -20.00 9.90 0.73
CA GLU A 66 -20.24 9.90 -0.72
C GLU A 66 -18.95 9.87 -1.53
N THR A 67 -17.81 10.22 -0.92
CA THR A 67 -16.50 10.28 -1.58
C THR A 67 -15.62 9.06 -1.33
N SER A 68 -16.19 7.96 -0.80
CA SER A 68 -15.40 6.78 -0.48
C SER A 68 -14.68 6.20 -1.71
N VAL A 69 -13.46 5.74 -1.50
CA VAL A 69 -12.57 5.14 -2.52
C VAL A 69 -12.32 3.65 -2.27
N GLY A 70 -12.98 3.07 -1.26
CA GLY A 70 -12.80 1.67 -0.89
C GLY A 70 -11.39 1.35 -0.39
N ASP A 71 -10.89 0.18 -0.75
CA ASP A 71 -9.53 -0.29 -0.49
C ASP A 71 -8.43 0.69 -0.89
N ALA A 72 -8.62 1.47 -1.96
CA ALA A 72 -7.65 2.45 -2.44
C ALA A 72 -7.37 3.58 -1.43
N GLY A 73 -8.22 3.77 -0.42
CA GLY A 73 -7.99 4.77 0.62
C GLY A 73 -6.72 4.53 1.43
N LYS A 74 -6.16 3.31 1.39
CA LYS A 74 -4.82 3.05 1.94
C LYS A 74 -3.79 4.05 1.41
N PHE A 75 -3.87 4.41 0.11
CA PHE A 75 -2.92 5.30 -0.57
C PHE A 75 -2.97 6.79 -0.16
N PHE A 76 -3.93 7.23 0.67
CA PHE A 76 -3.97 8.62 1.16
C PHE A 76 -2.71 9.00 1.95
N GLY A 77 -2.09 8.05 2.66
CA GLY A 77 -0.83 8.31 3.34
C GLY A 77 0.31 8.72 2.41
N ALA A 78 0.38 8.14 1.21
CA ALA A 78 1.39 8.52 0.21
C ALA A 78 1.14 9.92 -0.37
N GLN A 79 -0.13 10.35 -0.41
CA GLN A 79 -0.52 11.67 -0.90
C GLN A 79 -0.34 12.78 0.13
N TYR A 80 -0.65 12.51 1.41
CA TYR A 80 -0.76 13.53 2.45
C TYR A 80 0.36 13.51 3.49
N THR A 81 1.26 12.52 3.45
CA THR A 81 2.41 12.55 4.36
C THR A 81 3.26 13.80 4.14
N GLY A 82 3.80 14.35 5.23
CA GLY A 82 4.65 15.54 5.19
C GLY A 82 6.14 15.23 4.96
N TRP A 83 6.48 13.95 4.81
CA TRP A 83 7.86 13.52 4.56
C TRP A 83 8.20 13.65 3.07
N GLU A 84 9.38 14.20 2.77
CA GLU A 84 9.89 14.27 1.39
C GLU A 84 10.59 12.95 0.98
N ASP A 85 11.32 12.35 1.92
CA ASP A 85 12.11 11.12 1.72
C ASP A 85 11.56 9.99 2.60
N PHE A 86 10.83 9.07 1.99
CA PHE A 86 10.15 8.00 2.71
C PHE A 86 9.98 6.73 1.88
N TYR A 87 9.92 5.59 2.57
CA TYR A 87 9.34 4.36 2.06
C TYR A 87 7.86 4.36 2.39
N TYR A 88 7.05 4.01 1.40
CA TYR A 88 5.63 3.85 1.55
C TYR A 88 5.26 2.37 1.49
N PHE A 89 4.36 1.96 2.38
CA PHE A 89 3.84 0.61 2.48
C PHE A 89 2.31 0.64 2.41
N SER A 90 1.74 -0.07 1.44
CA SER A 90 0.29 -0.28 1.38
C SER A 90 -0.05 -1.66 1.94
N CYS A 91 -0.87 -1.66 3.00
CA CYS A 91 -1.22 -2.84 3.78
C CYS A 91 -2.72 -3.11 3.78
N ASP A 92 -3.11 -4.36 4.02
CA ASP A 92 -4.48 -4.78 4.28
C ASP A 92 -4.75 -4.83 5.80
N ASP A 93 -6.03 -4.72 6.17
CA ASP A 93 -6.47 -4.69 7.57
C ASP A 93 -6.76 -6.09 8.18
N ASP A 94 -6.50 -7.15 7.42
CA ASP A 94 -6.73 -8.56 7.80
C ASP A 94 -5.45 -9.43 7.77
N LEU A 95 -4.27 -8.82 7.60
CA LEU A 95 -2.97 -9.50 7.61
C LEU A 95 -2.10 -9.04 8.78
N ILE A 96 -1.53 -10.00 9.52
CA ILE A 96 -0.47 -9.75 10.50
C ILE A 96 0.87 -9.91 9.77
N TYR A 97 1.64 -8.83 9.67
CA TYR A 97 2.92 -8.84 8.99
C TYR A 97 4.04 -9.33 9.93
N PRO A 98 5.01 -10.11 9.43
CA PRO A 98 6.23 -10.42 10.16
C PRO A 98 6.93 -9.15 10.67
N LEU A 99 7.59 -9.21 11.85
CA LEU A 99 8.22 -8.03 12.46
C LEU A 99 9.41 -7.48 11.64
N ASP A 100 9.97 -8.31 10.77
CA ASP A 100 11.04 -7.95 9.82
C ASP A 100 10.49 -7.56 8.44
N TYR A 101 9.17 -7.50 8.25
CA TYR A 101 8.54 -7.20 6.95
C TYR A 101 9.05 -5.89 6.35
N VAL A 102 9.02 -4.80 7.12
CA VAL A 102 9.48 -3.48 6.64
C VAL A 102 10.97 -3.50 6.32
N GLU A 103 11.78 -4.10 7.19
CA GLU A 103 13.24 -4.21 6.99
C GLU A 103 13.55 -4.97 5.70
N LYS A 104 12.92 -6.13 5.49
CA LYS A 104 13.12 -6.96 4.28
C LYS A 104 12.65 -6.29 3.00
N MET A 105 11.50 -5.61 3.02
CA MET A 105 11.03 -4.89 1.84
C MET A 105 11.98 -3.74 1.49
N ILE A 106 12.50 -3.00 2.49
CA ILE A 106 13.50 -1.95 2.27
C ILE A 106 14.80 -2.53 1.71
N GLU A 107 15.32 -3.65 2.26
CA GLU A 107 16.51 -4.33 1.73
C GLU A 107 16.38 -4.61 0.22
N TRP A 108 15.23 -5.11 -0.21
CA TRP A 108 14.98 -5.38 -1.63
C TRP A 108 14.78 -4.11 -2.47
N ILE A 109 14.13 -3.08 -1.94
CA ILE A 109 13.99 -1.79 -2.63
C ILE A 109 15.36 -1.17 -2.87
N GLU A 110 16.23 -1.18 -1.86
CA GLU A 110 17.60 -0.67 -1.97
C GLU A 110 18.44 -1.54 -2.92
N PHE A 111 18.32 -2.87 -2.85
CA PHE A 111 18.99 -3.80 -3.75
C PHE A 111 18.62 -3.56 -5.23
N LEU A 112 17.42 -3.06 -5.49
CA LEU A 112 16.91 -2.70 -6.82
C LEU A 112 17.00 -1.20 -7.11
N ASP A 113 17.91 -0.49 -6.43
CA ASP A 113 18.23 0.93 -6.65
C ASP A 113 17.03 1.88 -6.57
N ARG A 114 16.00 1.52 -5.76
CA ARG A 114 14.75 2.27 -5.64
C ARG A 114 14.04 2.50 -6.98
N GLN A 115 14.18 1.56 -7.92
CA GLN A 115 13.60 1.68 -9.27
C GLN A 115 12.32 0.88 -9.46
N VAL A 116 11.81 0.20 -8.43
CA VAL A 116 10.65 -0.71 -8.57
C VAL A 116 9.64 -0.53 -7.45
N VAL A 117 8.40 -0.92 -7.71
CA VAL A 117 7.44 -1.27 -6.65
C VAL A 117 7.57 -2.76 -6.33
N LEU A 118 7.71 -3.09 -5.05
CA LEU A 118 7.67 -4.47 -4.59
C LEU A 118 6.28 -4.80 -4.07
N SER A 119 5.83 -6.04 -4.31
CA SER A 119 4.66 -6.60 -3.64
C SER A 119 4.87 -8.08 -3.34
N LEU A 120 4.34 -8.53 -2.22
CA LEU A 120 4.36 -9.95 -1.84
C LEU A 120 3.31 -10.78 -2.60
N HIS A 121 2.36 -10.15 -3.27
CA HIS A 121 1.42 -10.83 -4.14
C HIS A 121 1.15 -10.02 -5.40
N GLY A 122 0.54 -10.67 -6.38
CA GLY A 122 0.17 -9.97 -7.60
C GLY A 122 -0.44 -10.88 -8.62
N SER A 123 -0.65 -10.34 -9.80
CA SER A 123 -1.19 -11.11 -10.90
C SER A 123 -0.68 -10.64 -12.25
N THR A 124 -0.69 -11.56 -13.19
CA THR A 124 -0.21 -11.35 -14.55
C THR A 124 -1.06 -12.15 -15.54
N PHE A 125 -0.75 -12.00 -16.82
CA PHE A 125 -1.31 -12.81 -17.90
C PHE A 125 -0.19 -13.59 -18.57
N GLY A 126 -0.45 -14.86 -18.89
CA GLY A 126 0.53 -15.69 -19.61
C GLY A 126 0.75 -15.24 -21.06
N GLN A 127 -0.23 -14.55 -21.66
CA GLN A 127 -0.14 -14.03 -23.03
C GLN A 127 -1.06 -12.82 -23.21
N LEU A 128 -0.63 -11.87 -24.05
CA LEU A 128 -1.43 -10.71 -24.50
C LEU A 128 -1.65 -10.79 -26.03
N PRO A 129 -2.79 -10.30 -26.56
CA PRO A 129 -3.95 -9.77 -25.85
C PRO A 129 -4.77 -10.88 -25.17
N ILE A 130 -5.57 -10.52 -24.16
CA ILE A 130 -6.47 -11.44 -23.46
C ILE A 130 -7.92 -11.31 -23.94
N ASP A 131 -8.63 -12.44 -23.97
CA ASP A 131 -10.07 -12.53 -24.27
C ASP A 131 -10.94 -12.41 -23.01
N SER A 132 -10.36 -12.65 -21.83
CA SER A 132 -11.06 -12.57 -20.55
C SER A 132 -10.08 -12.37 -19.39
N TYR A 133 -10.31 -11.31 -18.59
CA TYR A 133 -9.53 -11.04 -17.38
C TYR A 133 -9.56 -12.23 -16.42
N TYR A 134 -10.74 -12.69 -16.02
CA TYR A 134 -10.90 -13.74 -15.00
C TYR A 134 -10.35 -15.10 -15.44
N LYS A 135 -10.46 -15.45 -16.73
CA LYS A 135 -10.01 -16.77 -17.22
C LYS A 135 -8.51 -16.85 -17.48
N ARG A 136 -7.84 -15.72 -17.75
CA ARG A 136 -6.42 -15.67 -18.12
C ARG A 136 -5.52 -15.16 -16.99
N LYS A 137 -6.10 -14.59 -15.93
CA LYS A 137 -5.38 -14.10 -14.76
C LYS A 137 -4.64 -15.25 -14.06
N GLN A 138 -3.33 -15.10 -13.94
CA GLN A 138 -2.48 -15.93 -13.09
C GLN A 138 -2.17 -15.14 -11.83
N THR A 139 -2.36 -15.76 -10.66
CA THR A 139 -2.18 -15.09 -9.37
C THR A 139 -0.98 -15.67 -8.64
N ILE A 140 -0.14 -14.79 -8.12
CA ILE A 140 0.94 -15.10 -7.19
C ILE A 140 0.43 -14.73 -5.79
N PRO A 141 0.14 -15.71 -4.91
CA PRO A 141 -0.38 -15.44 -3.58
C PRO A 141 0.67 -14.85 -2.64
N CYS A 142 0.22 -14.10 -1.63
CA CYS A 142 1.10 -13.54 -0.59
C CYS A 142 1.60 -14.59 0.42
N LEU A 143 0.86 -15.68 0.57
CA LEU A 143 1.21 -16.79 1.44
C LEU A 143 1.84 -17.88 0.59
N GLY A 144 3.17 -17.97 0.65
CA GLY A 144 3.94 -18.96 -0.10
C GLY A 144 5.44 -18.70 0.00
N VAL A 145 6.23 -19.66 -0.49
CA VAL A 145 7.68 -19.52 -0.62
C VAL A 145 8.00 -19.41 -2.10
N PHE A 146 8.56 -18.27 -2.51
CA PHE A 146 8.98 -18.02 -3.88
C PHE A 146 10.50 -17.78 -3.89
N PRO A 147 11.27 -18.61 -4.63
CA PRO A 147 12.73 -18.50 -4.61
C PRO A 147 13.27 -17.27 -5.36
N PHE A 148 12.45 -16.65 -6.21
CA PHE A 148 12.84 -15.50 -7.05
C PHE A 148 11.71 -14.49 -7.15
N ALA A 149 12.07 -13.21 -7.25
CA ALA A 149 11.15 -12.14 -7.60
C ALA A 149 10.62 -12.33 -9.03
N GLN A 150 9.34 -12.02 -9.25
CA GLN A 150 8.67 -12.16 -10.54
C GLN A 150 8.03 -10.84 -10.92
N ARG A 151 8.10 -10.49 -12.23
CA ARG A 151 7.36 -9.34 -12.75
C ARG A 151 5.88 -9.68 -12.87
N VAL A 152 5.04 -8.75 -12.44
CA VAL A 152 3.59 -8.85 -12.51
C VAL A 152 3.03 -7.60 -13.18
N ILE A 153 1.85 -7.73 -13.80
CA ILE A 153 1.16 -6.59 -14.42
C ILE A 153 0.37 -5.83 -13.34
N PHE A 154 -0.21 -6.57 -12.39
CA PHE A 154 -0.99 -6.00 -11.29
C PHE A 154 -0.35 -6.45 -9.97
N PRO A 155 0.56 -5.66 -9.39
CA PRO A 155 1.01 -5.91 -8.04
C PRO A 155 -0.14 -5.73 -7.06
N GLY A 156 -0.19 -6.62 -6.08
CA GLY A 156 -1.16 -6.54 -5.01
C GLY A 156 -0.93 -5.36 -4.10
N SER A 157 -1.93 -4.50 -3.93
CA SER A 157 -1.86 -3.31 -3.07
C SER A 157 -1.99 -3.63 -1.58
N GLY A 158 -2.27 -4.88 -1.22
CA GLY A 158 -2.38 -5.32 0.18
C GLY A 158 -1.05 -5.65 0.86
N ALA A 159 0.05 -5.72 0.12
CA ALA A 159 1.38 -5.96 0.70
C ALA A 159 2.46 -5.42 -0.24
N ALA A 160 2.32 -4.13 -0.62
CA ALA A 160 3.25 -3.47 -1.52
C ALA A 160 4.09 -2.40 -0.82
N ALA A 161 5.28 -2.13 -1.36
CA ALA A 161 6.15 -1.08 -0.88
C ALA A 161 6.95 -0.43 -2.01
N PHE A 162 7.27 0.86 -1.85
CA PHE A 162 8.10 1.64 -2.76
C PHE A 162 8.77 2.81 -2.04
N HIS A 163 9.80 3.41 -2.65
CA HIS A 163 10.40 4.64 -2.16
C HIS A 163 9.75 5.87 -2.82
N SER A 164 9.68 7.01 -2.13
CA SER A 164 9.04 8.25 -2.63
C SER A 164 9.68 8.78 -3.93
N SER A 165 10.94 8.44 -4.19
CA SER A 165 11.63 8.73 -5.46
C SER A 165 11.19 7.85 -6.62
N THR A 166 10.54 6.71 -6.36
CA THR A 166 10.14 5.71 -7.35
C THR A 166 8.76 6.00 -7.91
N LEU A 167 7.79 6.27 -7.03
CA LEU A 167 6.38 6.43 -7.40
C LEU A 167 5.79 7.63 -6.69
N THR A 168 5.07 8.45 -7.44
CA THR A 168 4.38 9.63 -6.91
C THR A 168 2.86 9.46 -6.97
N ILE A 169 2.18 9.57 -5.83
CA ILE A 169 0.72 9.51 -5.72
C ILE A 169 0.20 10.88 -5.29
N LYS A 170 -0.43 11.63 -6.20
CA LYS A 170 -0.89 13.01 -5.93
C LYS A 170 -2.39 13.17 -5.75
N GLU A 171 -3.19 12.31 -6.36
CA GLU A 171 -4.64 12.47 -6.41
C GLU A 171 -5.32 11.10 -6.40
N VAL A 172 -5.47 10.53 -5.20
CA VAL A 172 -5.99 9.17 -5.00
C VAL A 172 -7.37 9.00 -5.64
N ARG A 173 -8.26 9.99 -5.62
CA ARG A 173 -9.63 9.80 -6.13
C ARG A 173 -9.66 9.70 -7.66
N GLY A 174 -8.84 10.47 -8.36
CA GLY A 174 -8.71 10.41 -9.82
C GLY A 174 -7.91 9.22 -10.30
N ILE A 175 -6.92 8.76 -9.51
CA ILE A 175 -6.15 7.55 -9.83
C ILE A 175 -7.00 6.29 -9.65
N PHE A 176 -7.84 6.25 -8.62
CA PHE A 176 -8.65 5.09 -8.23
C PHE A 176 -10.16 5.37 -8.35
N PRO A 177 -10.70 5.53 -9.58
CA PRO A 177 -12.10 5.90 -9.80
C PRO A 177 -13.08 4.76 -9.50
N THR A 178 -12.61 3.51 -9.36
CA THR A 178 -13.45 2.36 -9.05
C THR A 178 -13.01 1.72 -7.73
N ARG A 179 -13.93 1.68 -6.76
CA ARG A 179 -13.72 1.06 -5.44
C ARG A 179 -13.40 -0.43 -5.57
N ASN A 180 -12.58 -0.95 -4.65
CA ASN A 180 -12.31 -2.39 -4.50
C ASN A 180 -11.65 -3.01 -5.74
N MET A 181 -10.93 -2.18 -6.49
CA MET A 181 -10.13 -2.56 -7.65
C MET A 181 -8.75 -1.89 -7.58
N ALA A 182 -8.26 -1.60 -6.37
CA ALA A 182 -7.03 -0.83 -6.19
C ALA A 182 -5.86 -1.44 -6.97
N ASP A 183 -5.67 -2.75 -6.95
CA ASP A 183 -4.56 -3.43 -7.67
C ASP A 183 -4.52 -3.14 -9.18
N ILE A 184 -5.70 -3.02 -9.81
CA ILE A 184 -5.78 -2.77 -11.26
C ILE A 184 -5.37 -1.34 -11.57
N TRP A 185 -5.95 -0.39 -10.82
CA TRP A 185 -5.63 1.04 -10.96
C TRP A 185 -4.19 1.34 -10.55
N PHE A 186 -3.68 0.62 -9.55
CA PHE A 186 -2.30 0.69 -9.12
C PHE A 186 -1.38 0.19 -10.24
N GLY A 187 -1.61 -1.00 -10.79
CA GLY A 187 -0.86 -1.49 -11.94
C GLY A 187 -0.89 -0.52 -13.13
N LYS A 188 -2.05 0.08 -13.45
CA LYS A 188 -2.17 1.13 -14.47
C LYS A 188 -1.30 2.34 -14.14
N LEU A 189 -1.35 2.85 -12.91
CA LEU A 189 -0.53 3.98 -12.45
C LEU A 189 0.96 3.70 -12.65
N LEU A 190 1.41 2.49 -12.28
CA LEU A 190 2.81 2.08 -12.44
C LEU A 190 3.21 2.12 -13.92
N GLN A 191 2.38 1.59 -14.82
CA GLN A 191 2.63 1.66 -16.26
C GLN A 191 2.70 3.10 -16.78
N GLU A 192 1.81 3.99 -16.32
CA GLU A 192 1.80 5.41 -16.72
C GLU A 192 3.05 6.16 -16.26
N GLN A 193 3.55 5.84 -15.07
CA GLN A 193 4.79 6.42 -14.53
C GLN A 193 6.05 5.64 -14.95
N LYS A 194 5.91 4.60 -15.77
CA LYS A 194 7.00 3.71 -16.23
C LYS A 194 7.78 3.07 -15.08
N VAL A 195 7.06 2.73 -14.00
CA VAL A 195 7.60 2.05 -12.83
C VAL A 195 7.38 0.54 -12.99
N PRO A 196 8.44 -0.27 -12.94
CA PRO A 196 8.35 -1.74 -12.88
C PRO A 196 7.73 -2.27 -11.59
#